data_AF-A0A392RHR9-F1
#
_entry.id   AF-A0A392RHR9-F1
#
_cell.length_a   1.000
_cell.length_b   1.000
_cell.length_c   1.000
_cell.angle_alpha   90.00
_cell.angle_beta   90.00
_cell.angle_gamma   90.00
#
_symmetry.space_group_name_H-M   'P 1'
#
loop_
_entity.id
_entity.type
_entity.pdbx_description
1 polymer ?
#
loop_
_entity_poly.entity_id
_entity_poly.type
_entity_poly.pdbx_seq_one_letter_code
_entity_poly.pdbx_strand_id
1 'polypeptide(L)'
;MEHDMDGLINDVFAMRHREEPLCVEGERNPEVGENVKFYQLVKENEEVLYPNCKKYSKLSFTVHLYHLKCLHGWSDKSFSMLVDLLRDALPEGNVLPKSYYETKKMISGLGLGYEKIHACPNDC
;
A
#
# COMPACT_ATOMS: atom_id res chain seq x y z
N MET A 1 -7.88 16.02 -9.57
CA MET A 1 -7.88 14.56 -9.77
C MET A 1 -7.07 13.98 -8.63
N GLU A 2 -7.69 13.83 -7.45
CA GLU A 2 -7.28 12.76 -6.56
C GLU A 2 -7.31 11.47 -7.38
N HIS A 3 -6.16 10.80 -7.53
CA HIS A 3 -6.12 9.49 -8.14
C HIS A 3 -6.63 8.49 -7.12
N ASP A 4 -7.78 7.92 -7.46
CA ASP A 4 -8.73 7.23 -6.58
C ASP A 4 -8.07 6.22 -5.62
N MET A 5 -7.77 6.69 -4.41
CA MET A 5 -7.33 5.84 -3.30
C MET A 5 -8.48 4.96 -2.81
N ASP A 6 -9.73 5.36 -3.02
CA ASP A 6 -10.91 4.58 -2.64
C ASP A 6 -11.05 3.36 -3.56
N GLY A 7 -10.69 3.47 -4.84
CA GLY A 7 -10.52 2.34 -5.76
C GLY A 7 -9.49 1.31 -5.27
N LEU A 8 -8.31 1.78 -4.85
CA LEU A 8 -7.27 0.93 -4.24
C LEU A 8 -7.73 0.27 -2.92
N ILE A 9 -8.50 1.01 -2.11
CA ILE A 9 -9.10 0.50 -0.88
C ILE A 9 -10.18 -0.54 -1.20
N ASN A 10 -11.01 -0.30 -2.21
CA ASN A 10 -12.04 -1.22 -2.68
C ASN A 10 -11.43 -2.52 -3.23
N ASP A 11 -10.30 -2.47 -3.95
CA ASP A 11 -9.58 -3.69 -4.36
C ASP A 11 -9.03 -4.47 -3.16
N VAL A 12 -8.52 -3.78 -2.13
CA VAL A 12 -8.07 -4.40 -0.87
C VAL A 12 -9.23 -5.05 -0.09
N PHE A 13 -10.43 -4.43 -0.10
CA PHE A 13 -11.64 -5.01 0.51
C PHE A 13 -12.29 -6.11 -0.35
N ALA A 14 -12.20 -6.03 -1.68
CA ALA A 14 -12.72 -7.05 -2.59
C ALA A 14 -11.98 -8.39 -2.41
N MET A 15 -10.71 -8.36 -2.03
CA MET A 15 -9.96 -9.57 -1.63
C MET A 15 -10.39 -10.17 -0.28
N ARG A 16 -11.27 -9.51 0.50
CA ARG A 16 -11.70 -9.94 1.84
C ARG A 16 -13.11 -10.53 1.92
N HIS A 17 -13.94 -10.42 0.87
CA HIS A 17 -15.34 -10.85 0.92
C HIS A 17 -15.62 -12.19 0.20
N ARG A 18 -15.51 -13.27 0.99
CA ARG A 18 -16.28 -14.52 0.91
C ARG A 18 -16.57 -14.97 2.36
N GLU A 19 -17.85 -15.03 2.75
CA GLU A 19 -18.36 -15.08 4.15
C GLU A 19 -18.46 -16.52 4.72
N GLU A 20 -18.81 -16.83 5.98
CA GLU A 20 -19.36 -16.14 7.19
C GLU A 20 -18.83 -16.90 8.46
N PRO A 21 -19.28 -16.76 9.75
CA PRO A 21 -20.26 -15.85 10.39
C PRO A 21 -19.79 -15.16 11.71
N LEU A 22 -20.69 -14.38 12.34
CA LEU A 22 -20.50 -13.62 13.59
C LEU A 22 -20.22 -14.43 14.87
N CYS A 23 -19.41 -13.84 15.76
CA CYS A 23 -19.56 -13.89 17.23
C CYS A 23 -19.32 -12.47 17.80
N VAL A 24 -20.27 -11.91 18.56
CA VAL A 24 -20.13 -10.61 19.25
C VAL A 24 -20.16 -10.84 20.75
N GLU A 25 -19.14 -10.36 21.48
CA GLU A 25 -19.23 -9.89 22.88
C GLU A 25 -17.87 -9.32 23.36
N GLY A 26 -17.87 -8.20 24.11
CA GLY A 26 -16.70 -7.70 24.86
C GLY A 26 -16.21 -6.29 24.50
N GLU A 27 -16.30 -5.34 25.44
CA GLU A 27 -16.06 -3.92 25.21
C GLU A 27 -14.57 -3.50 25.26
N ARG A 28 -14.09 -2.85 24.18
CA ARG A 28 -13.18 -1.68 24.17
C ARG A 28 -13.02 -1.21 22.74
N ASN A 29 -13.54 -0.03 22.36
CA ASN A 29 -13.45 0.43 20.97
C ASN A 29 -11.99 0.76 20.58
N PRO A 30 -11.32 -0.03 19.70
CA PRO A 30 -9.93 0.22 19.30
C PRO A 30 -9.81 1.18 18.12
N GLU A 31 -10.91 1.36 17.37
CA GLU A 31 -10.95 1.99 16.04
C GLU A 31 -10.45 3.43 16.06
N VAL A 32 -10.71 4.16 17.15
CA VAL A 32 -10.27 5.56 17.32
C VAL A 32 -8.74 5.65 17.42
N GLY A 33 -8.08 4.71 18.10
CA GLY A 33 -6.63 4.71 18.27
C GLY A 33 -5.86 4.26 17.02
N GLU A 34 -6.45 3.37 16.23
CA GLU A 34 -5.85 2.89 14.98
C GLU A 34 -6.01 3.90 13.84
N ASN A 35 -7.18 4.55 13.71
CA ASN A 35 -7.38 5.65 12.78
C ASN A 35 -6.38 6.80 13.00
N VAL A 36 -6.16 7.23 14.25
CA VAL A 36 -5.20 8.32 14.55
C VAL A 36 -3.79 7.96 14.08
N LYS A 37 -3.34 6.71 14.27
CA LYS A 37 -2.02 6.26 13.77
C LYS A 37 -1.97 6.22 12.25
N PHE A 38 -3.04 5.76 11.59
CA PHE A 38 -3.14 5.73 10.13
C PHE A 38 -3.02 7.13 9.54
N TYR A 39 -3.84 8.09 9.97
CA TYR A 39 -3.79 9.46 9.47
C TYR A 39 -2.46 10.17 9.77
N GLN A 40 -1.84 9.86 10.91
CA GLN A 40 -0.50 10.37 11.21
C GLN A 40 0.55 9.81 10.24
N LEU A 41 0.55 8.50 9.96
CA LEU A 41 1.46 7.89 8.99
C LEU A 41 1.21 8.35 7.55
N VAL A 42 -0.05 8.59 7.17
CA VAL A 42 -0.39 9.22 5.88
C VAL A 42 0.27 10.58 5.78
N LYS A 43 0.04 11.46 6.77
CA LYS A 43 0.60 12.82 6.82
C LYS A 43 2.13 12.84 6.86
N GLU A 44 2.76 11.90 7.56
CA GLU A 44 4.23 11.74 7.61
C GLU A 44 4.83 11.32 6.25
N ASN A 45 4.04 10.74 5.34
CA ASN A 45 4.49 10.29 4.02
C ASN A 45 3.85 11.05 2.84
N GLU A 46 3.13 12.15 3.13
CA GLU A 46 2.43 12.98 2.15
C GLU A 46 3.35 14.00 1.42
N GLU A 47 4.65 13.75 1.42
CA GLU A 47 5.61 14.54 0.65
C GLU A 47 5.41 14.37 -0.87
N VAL A 48 5.64 15.43 -1.65
CA VAL A 48 5.60 15.37 -3.13
C VAL A 48 6.68 14.43 -3.65
N LEU A 49 6.38 13.65 -4.70
CA LEU A 49 7.26 12.57 -5.17
C LEU A 49 8.68 13.06 -5.58
N TYR A 50 8.75 14.28 -6.11
CA TYR A 50 9.96 15.04 -6.46
C TYR A 50 9.59 16.52 -6.62
N PRO A 51 10.56 17.46 -6.66
CA PRO A 51 10.28 18.89 -6.79
C PRO A 51 9.37 19.23 -7.99
N ASN A 52 8.32 20.02 -7.74
CA ASN A 52 7.29 20.39 -8.72
C ASN A 52 6.40 19.22 -9.23
N CYS A 53 6.43 18.03 -8.63
CA CYS A 53 5.48 16.97 -8.97
C CYS A 53 4.06 17.37 -8.51
N LYS A 54 3.16 17.64 -9.47
CA LYS A 54 1.76 18.03 -9.20
C LYS A 54 0.78 16.87 -9.14
N LYS A 55 1.20 15.66 -9.56
CA LYS A 55 0.30 14.51 -9.79
C LYS A 55 0.39 13.45 -8.69
N TYR A 56 1.57 13.28 -8.08
CA TYR A 56 1.81 12.22 -7.12
C TYR A 56 2.58 12.72 -5.90
N SER A 57 2.10 12.32 -4.71
CA SER A 57 2.92 12.21 -3.50
C SER A 57 3.75 10.93 -3.55
N LYS A 58 4.79 10.87 -2.72
CA LYS A 58 5.55 9.65 -2.44
C LYS A 58 4.63 8.50 -2.07
N LEU A 59 3.72 8.73 -1.12
CA LEU A 59 2.79 7.73 -0.65
C LEU A 59 1.89 7.20 -1.78
N SER A 60 1.18 8.08 -2.48
CA SER A 60 0.25 7.67 -3.55
C SER A 60 0.96 6.87 -4.65
N PHE A 61 2.14 7.33 -5.12
CA PHE A 61 2.93 6.59 -6.10
C PHE A 61 3.40 5.23 -5.58
N THR A 62 3.85 5.17 -4.33
CA THR A 62 4.34 3.95 -3.69
C THR A 62 3.23 2.90 -3.53
N VAL A 63 2.02 3.33 -3.14
CA VAL A 63 0.82 2.47 -3.02
C VAL A 63 0.43 1.92 -4.40
N HIS A 64 0.33 2.77 -5.42
CA HIS A 64 0.00 2.34 -6.79
C HIS A 64 1.02 1.33 -7.33
N LEU A 65 2.32 1.60 -7.15
CA LEU A 65 3.39 0.73 -7.63
C LEU A 65 3.37 -0.63 -6.89
N TYR A 66 3.12 -0.63 -5.58
CA TYR A 66 3.01 -1.86 -4.79
C TYR A 66 1.77 -2.68 -5.16
N HIS A 67 0.63 -2.03 -5.44
CA HIS A 67 -0.57 -2.70 -5.94
C HIS A 67 -0.31 -3.39 -7.28
N LEU A 68 0.35 -2.72 -8.25
CA LEU A 68 0.75 -3.34 -9.53
C LEU A 68 1.63 -4.58 -9.33
N LYS A 69 2.55 -4.54 -8.36
CA LYS A 69 3.35 -5.72 -7.98
C LYS A 69 2.47 -6.89 -7.51
N CYS A 70 1.49 -6.62 -6.65
CA CYS A 70 0.61 -7.66 -6.11
C CYS A 70 -0.30 -8.23 -7.22
N LEU A 71 -0.96 -7.36 -7.99
CA LEU A 71 -1.87 -7.71 -9.08
C LEU A 71 -1.18 -8.53 -10.18
N HIS A 72 0.08 -8.22 -10.50
CA HIS A 72 0.84 -8.88 -11.56
C HIS A 72 1.88 -9.88 -11.05
N GLY A 73 1.85 -10.24 -9.76
CA GLY A 73 2.70 -11.26 -9.17
C GLY A 73 4.21 -11.00 -9.28
N TRP A 74 4.65 -9.73 -9.37
CA TRP A 74 6.06 -9.40 -9.56
C TRP A 74 6.91 -9.92 -8.40
N SER A 75 8.10 -10.42 -8.68
CA SER A 75 9.05 -10.84 -7.64
C SER A 75 9.56 -9.64 -6.81
N ASP A 76 10.03 -9.91 -5.59
CA ASP A 76 10.60 -8.87 -4.71
C ASP A 76 11.89 -8.27 -5.29
N LYS A 77 12.66 -9.10 -6.01
CA LYS A 77 13.87 -8.70 -6.74
C LYS A 77 13.54 -7.80 -7.92
N SER A 78 12.63 -8.22 -8.81
CA SER A 78 12.25 -7.42 -9.98
C SER A 78 11.58 -6.10 -9.60
N PHE A 79 10.80 -6.07 -8.51
CA PHE A 79 10.27 -4.82 -7.97
C PHE A 79 11.37 -3.88 -7.49
N SER A 80 12.35 -4.39 -6.73
CA SER A 80 13.45 -3.56 -6.22
C SER A 80 14.27 -2.98 -7.39
N MET A 81 14.59 -3.78 -8.40
CA MET A 81 15.26 -3.33 -9.63
C MET A 81 14.46 -2.25 -10.39
N LEU A 82 13.12 -2.38 -10.44
CA LEU A 82 12.26 -1.36 -11.05
C LEU A 82 12.25 -0.06 -10.24
N VAL A 83 12.20 -0.15 -8.90
CA VAL A 83 12.23 1.02 -8.01
C VAL A 83 13.58 1.75 -8.13
N ASP A 84 14.69 1.04 -8.18
CA ASP A 84 16.01 1.66 -8.40
C ASP A 84 16.09 2.33 -9.78
N LEU A 85 15.63 1.66 -10.86
CA LEU A 85 15.55 2.28 -12.19
C LEU A 85 14.67 3.54 -12.22
N LEU A 86 13.54 3.55 -11.50
CA LEU A 86 12.69 4.73 -11.39
C LEU A 86 13.34 5.85 -10.59
N ARG A 87 14.17 5.54 -9.58
CA ARG A 87 14.93 6.53 -8.80
C ARG A 87 15.99 7.23 -9.63
N ASP A 88 16.65 6.49 -10.52
CA ASP A 88 17.65 7.02 -11.46
C ASP A 88 17.01 7.79 -12.63
N ALA A 89 15.79 7.42 -13.04
CA ALA A 89 15.07 8.05 -14.15
C ALA A 89 14.24 9.29 -13.76
N LEU A 90 13.87 9.44 -12.49
CA LEU A 90 13.14 10.61 -11.98
C LEU A 90 14.09 11.78 -11.67
N PRO A 91 13.56 13.03 -11.62
CA PRO A 91 14.37 14.20 -11.29
C PRO A 91 15.13 14.08 -9.95
N GLU A 92 16.22 14.84 -9.84
CA GLU A 92 16.97 14.97 -8.59
C GLU A 92 16.07 15.49 -7.45
N GLY A 93 16.30 14.98 -6.24
CA GLY A 93 15.43 15.23 -5.10
C GLY A 93 14.15 14.38 -5.06
N ASN A 94 14.05 13.33 -5.88
CA ASN A 94 12.97 12.34 -5.71
C ASN A 94 13.12 11.55 -4.40
N VAL A 95 11.98 11.21 -3.79
CA VAL A 95 11.90 10.66 -2.42
C VAL A 95 11.39 9.21 -2.38
N LEU A 96 11.50 8.49 -3.51
CA LEU A 96 11.10 7.08 -3.61
C LEU A 96 11.82 6.17 -2.59
N PRO A 97 11.14 5.14 -2.05
CA PRO A 97 11.78 4.11 -1.22
C PRO A 97 12.93 3.44 -1.97
N LYS A 98 13.98 3.01 -1.26
CA LYS A 98 15.19 2.43 -1.88
C LYS A 98 15.07 0.95 -2.26
N SER A 99 13.97 0.28 -1.93
CA SER A 99 13.77 -1.15 -2.17
C SER A 99 12.33 -1.59 -1.93
N TYR A 100 12.00 -2.81 -2.36
CA TYR A 100 10.79 -3.50 -1.91
C TYR A 100 10.63 -3.52 -0.39
N TYR A 101 11.71 -3.70 0.38
CA TYR A 101 11.60 -3.81 1.84
C TYR A 101 11.19 -2.48 2.49
N GLU A 102 11.76 -1.36 2.03
CA GLU A 102 11.34 -0.03 2.49
C GLU A 102 9.90 0.28 2.07
N THR A 103 9.52 -0.05 0.83
CA THR A 103 8.14 0.04 0.37
C THR A 103 7.20 -0.79 1.24
N LYS A 104 7.50 -2.07 1.47
CA LYS A 104 6.69 -2.96 2.28
C LYS A 104 6.57 -2.44 3.72
N LYS A 105 7.63 -1.91 4.30
CA LYS A 105 7.60 -1.31 5.65
C LYS A 105 6.63 -0.13 5.72
N MET A 106 6.63 0.76 4.73
CA MET A 106 5.68 1.87 4.63
C MET A 106 4.24 1.37 4.50
N ILE A 107 3.99 0.45 3.55
CA ILE A 107 2.68 -0.13 3.26
C ILE A 107 2.11 -0.92 4.46
N SER A 108 2.94 -1.71 5.14
CA SER A 108 2.56 -2.44 6.36
C SER A 108 2.33 -1.52 7.56
N GLY A 109 3.06 -0.39 7.67
CA GLY A 109 2.79 0.62 8.70
C GLY A 109 1.38 1.21 8.59
N LEU A 110 0.90 1.37 7.35
CA LEU A 110 -0.45 1.87 7.03
C LEU A 110 -1.55 0.80 7.13
N GLY A 111 -1.24 -0.42 7.58
CA GLY A 111 -2.21 -1.54 7.61
C GLY A 111 -2.57 -2.12 6.23
N LEU A 112 -2.01 -1.57 5.14
CA LEU A 112 -2.24 -1.99 3.75
C LEU A 112 -1.39 -3.22 3.35
N GLY A 113 -1.03 -4.06 4.32
CA GLY A 113 -0.24 -5.27 4.10
C GLY A 113 -1.02 -6.30 3.29
N TYR A 114 -0.44 -6.78 2.20
CA TYR A 114 -1.01 -7.87 1.40
C TYR A 114 -0.61 -9.21 2.01
N GLU A 115 -1.60 -9.97 2.44
CA GLU A 115 -1.45 -11.37 2.85
C GLU A 115 -1.74 -12.28 1.66
N LYS A 116 -0.90 -13.29 1.43
CA LYS A 116 -1.16 -14.30 0.40
C LYS A 116 -2.11 -15.33 0.99
N ILE A 117 -3.40 -15.16 0.72
CA ILE A 117 -4.38 -16.24 0.91
C ILE A 117 -3.92 -17.39 0.00
N HIS A 118 -3.54 -18.52 0.60
CA HIS A 118 -3.29 -19.72 -0.16
C HIS A 118 -4.62 -20.16 -0.78
N ALA A 119 -4.67 -20.21 -2.11
CA ALA A 119 -5.79 -20.85 -2.81
C ALA A 119 -6.00 -22.25 -2.23
N CYS A 120 -7.25 -22.62 -1.96
CA CYS A 120 -7.59 -23.96 -1.54
C CYS A 120 -7.00 -24.96 -2.56
N PRO A 121 -6.35 -26.07 -2.13
CA PRO A 121 -5.86 -27.09 -3.07
C PRO A 121 -6.94 -27.66 -4.00
N ASN A 122 -8.21 -27.47 -3.63
CA ASN A 122 -9.40 -27.92 -4.36
C ASN A 122 -10.21 -26.77 -4.99
N ASP A 123 -9.68 -25.54 -5.04
CA ASP A 123 -10.30 -24.35 -5.67
C ASP A 123 -11.76 -24.07 -5.25
N CYS A 124 -12.05 -24.25 -3.94
CA CYS A 124 -13.38 -24.08 -3.34
C CYS A 124 -13.69 -22.60 -3.06
#